data_AF-A0A540NGF7-F1
#
_entry.id   AF-A0A540NGF7-F1
#
_cell.length_a   1.000
_cell.length_b   1.000
_cell.length_c   1.000
_cell.angle_alpha   90.00
_cell.angle_beta   90.00
_cell.angle_gamma   90.00
#
_symmetry.space_group_name_H-M   'P 1'
#
loop_
_entity.id
_entity.type
_entity.pdbx_description
1 polymer ?
#
loop_
_entity_poly.entity_id
_entity_poly.type
_entity_poly.pdbx_seq_one_letter_code
_entity_poly.pdbx_strand_id
1 'polypeptide(L)'
;MEMEHLTLQQGGTSKYFGLATGTPKGGVPNSRISVYKVCWASGCASADILAAFDDAIPDGVDIISTSLGSVFPLYYLEEPIAIGSFPTMKTRTVDRKFVAKAVLGNGEIYNDVMQGNSVNNFDLHGKIVFCEAIETGFGIMVADGAGAIMADSFYTDSAFSYPLPTALITIEDGQRVLEYIRSTENPVATILDAETEEDVMAPYVVSFSTKGPNAITLDVLKPDLTAPGVDILAAWSSVAPPSIDFHDTKSVDYNIISGTSMSCPRASVAAAFVKAAHPEWLAASIKSAVSTTARVLDPNKHNELEFAYGFGHINSLKAVKPGLVFDLYEANYVHFLCKQGYNSTTLKLITGDNGSGCGRTKPGRAWDLNNPSFSLAVEDGQPVTTSSLKTTFITLRPSLGVRCLKKKHP
;
A
#
# COMPACT_ATOMS: atom_id res chain seq x y z
N MET A 1 3.18 0.21 25.94
CA MET A 1 3.51 -0.34 24.62
C MET A 1 4.78 -1.15 24.79
N GLU A 2 4.70 -2.46 24.56
CA GLU A 2 5.82 -3.39 24.76
C GLU A 2 6.62 -3.43 23.46
N MET A 3 7.85 -2.91 23.46
CA MET A 3 8.76 -3.02 22.31
C MET A 3 9.30 -4.45 22.27
N GLU A 4 8.74 -5.30 21.43
CA GLU A 4 9.33 -6.60 21.13
C GLU A 4 10.40 -6.45 20.04
N HIS A 5 11.66 -6.74 20.39
CA HIS A 5 12.76 -6.85 19.43
C HIS A 5 12.63 -8.15 18.63
N LEU A 6 11.89 -8.12 17.51
CA LEU A 6 11.81 -9.25 16.59
C LEU A 6 13.08 -9.31 15.72
N THR A 7 13.87 -10.37 15.89
CA THR A 7 14.98 -10.71 15.00
C THR A 7 14.49 -11.73 13.98
N LEU A 8 14.27 -11.32 12.72
CA LEU A 8 13.92 -12.25 11.65
C LEU A 8 15.11 -13.18 11.39
N GLN A 9 14.95 -14.49 11.65
CA GLN A 9 15.93 -15.48 11.22
C GLN A 9 16.01 -15.49 9.69
N GLN A 10 17.14 -15.04 9.13
CA GLN A 10 17.47 -15.21 7.72
C GLN A 10 18.28 -16.51 7.59
N GLY A 11 17.75 -17.53 6.90
CA GLY A 11 18.52 -18.76 6.67
C GLY A 11 17.78 -20.04 6.22
N GLY A 12 16.49 -20.01 5.91
CA GLY A 12 15.73 -21.20 5.48
C GLY A 12 15.19 -21.10 4.05
N THR A 13 14.84 -22.25 3.45
CA THR A 13 14.04 -22.31 2.20
C THR A 13 12.59 -21.98 2.54
N SER A 14 12.05 -20.89 1.99
CA SER A 14 10.62 -20.55 2.06
C SER A 14 9.85 -21.25 0.97
N LYS A 15 8.64 -21.71 1.30
CA LYS A 15 7.66 -22.26 0.37
C LYS A 15 6.27 -22.14 0.96
N TYR A 16 5.26 -22.02 0.11
CA TYR A 16 3.85 -22.12 0.49
C TYR A 16 3.27 -23.37 -0.18
N PHE A 17 3.06 -24.45 0.58
CA PHE A 17 2.67 -25.76 0.05
C PHE A 17 3.50 -26.27 -1.17
N GLY A 18 4.78 -25.88 -1.25
CA GLY A 18 5.68 -26.22 -2.37
C GLY A 18 5.82 -25.13 -3.44
N LEU A 19 4.92 -24.15 -3.44
CA LEU A 19 4.94 -22.98 -4.33
C LEU A 19 6.02 -21.97 -3.90
N ALA A 20 6.51 -21.21 -4.89
CA ALA A 20 7.45 -20.11 -4.72
C ALA A 20 8.71 -20.49 -3.90
N THR A 21 9.25 -21.68 -4.14
CA THR A 21 10.40 -22.21 -3.39
C THR A 21 11.64 -21.33 -3.60
N GLY A 22 12.22 -20.82 -2.51
CA GLY A 22 13.41 -19.96 -2.59
C GLY A 22 13.95 -19.54 -1.23
N THR A 23 14.91 -18.60 -1.20
CA THR A 23 15.38 -17.98 0.04
C THR A 23 14.72 -16.62 0.19
N PRO A 24 13.84 -16.40 1.19
CA PRO A 24 13.15 -15.15 1.35
C PRO A 24 14.12 -14.10 1.89
N LYS A 25 14.07 -12.88 1.36
CA LYS A 25 14.90 -11.78 1.84
C LYS A 25 14.17 -10.44 1.75
N GLY A 26 14.15 -9.70 2.85
CA GLY A 26 13.75 -8.30 2.83
C GLY A 26 14.73 -7.46 2.01
N GLY A 27 14.26 -6.35 1.41
CA GLY A 27 15.10 -5.56 0.52
C GLY A 27 16.18 -4.72 1.22
N VAL A 28 16.06 -4.48 2.53
CA VAL A 28 17.13 -3.88 3.37
C VAL A 28 17.42 -4.81 4.56
N PRO A 29 18.19 -5.90 4.36
CA PRO A 29 18.32 -6.97 5.37
C PRO A 29 18.92 -6.55 6.71
N ASN A 30 19.65 -5.44 6.73
CA ASN A 30 20.33 -4.91 7.93
C ASN A 30 19.54 -3.76 8.59
N SER A 31 18.35 -3.42 8.09
CA SER A 31 17.49 -2.44 8.76
C SER A 31 16.94 -3.00 10.06
N ARG A 32 16.72 -2.12 11.04
CA ARG A 32 15.95 -2.46 12.24
C ARG A 32 14.46 -2.28 11.94
N ILE A 33 13.64 -3.11 12.58
CA ILE A 33 12.18 -3.05 12.48
C ILE A 33 11.63 -2.71 13.87
N SER A 34 10.80 -1.69 13.94
CA SER A 34 9.97 -1.37 15.10
C SER A 34 8.51 -1.56 14.70
N VAL A 35 7.73 -2.28 15.51
CA VAL A 35 6.35 -2.64 15.19
C VAL A 35 5.39 -1.85 16.08
N TYR A 36 4.47 -1.12 15.46
CA TYR A 36 3.40 -0.38 16.14
C TYR A 36 2.06 -0.97 15.72
N LYS A 37 1.44 -1.77 16.62
CA LYS A 37 0.19 -2.45 16.32
C LYS A 37 -1.00 -1.50 16.50
N VAL A 38 -1.69 -1.21 15.40
CA VAL A 38 -2.85 -0.30 15.37
C VAL A 38 -4.14 -0.94 14.84
N CYS A 39 -4.04 -2.17 14.35
CA CYS A 39 -5.16 -2.91 13.77
C CYS A 39 -5.50 -4.12 14.65
N TRP A 40 -6.80 -4.34 14.78
CA TRP A 40 -7.42 -5.41 15.54
C TRP A 40 -8.45 -6.13 14.67
N ALA A 41 -9.06 -7.19 15.19
CA ALA A 41 -10.12 -7.90 14.47
C ALA A 41 -11.31 -6.99 14.09
N SER A 42 -11.55 -5.92 14.87
CA SER A 42 -12.57 -4.91 14.62
C SER A 42 -12.12 -3.79 13.66
N GLY A 43 -10.93 -3.88 13.08
CA GLY A 43 -10.33 -2.85 12.21
C GLY A 43 -9.25 -2.02 12.89
N CYS A 44 -8.87 -0.91 12.25
CA CYS A 44 -7.81 -0.02 12.70
C CYS A 44 -8.41 1.33 13.13
N ALA A 45 -8.39 1.63 14.42
CA ALA A 45 -9.00 2.85 14.94
C ALA A 45 -8.14 4.08 14.64
N SER A 46 -8.75 5.21 14.28
CA SER A 46 -8.04 6.47 14.02
C SER A 46 -7.16 6.91 15.19
N ALA A 47 -7.61 6.69 16.42
CA ALA A 47 -6.85 7.01 17.64
C ALA A 47 -5.58 6.16 17.77
N ASP A 48 -5.66 4.86 17.48
CA ASP A 48 -4.51 3.95 17.54
C ASP A 48 -3.48 4.31 16.45
N ILE A 49 -3.95 4.65 15.25
CA ILE A 49 -3.11 5.10 14.13
C ILE A 49 -2.33 6.36 14.51
N LEU A 50 -3.02 7.38 15.05
CA LEU A 50 -2.39 8.62 15.47
C LEU A 50 -1.41 8.40 16.62
N ALA A 51 -1.77 7.58 17.61
CA ALA A 51 -0.86 7.22 18.70
C ALA A 51 0.42 6.54 18.19
N ALA A 52 0.33 5.66 17.20
CA ALA A 52 1.50 5.05 16.61
C ALA A 52 2.40 6.04 15.87
N PHE A 53 1.85 7.05 15.18
CA PHE A 53 2.68 8.13 14.61
C PHE A 53 3.33 8.98 15.71
N ASP A 54 2.59 9.30 16.77
CA ASP A 54 3.09 10.06 17.92
C ASP A 54 4.21 9.34 18.67
N ASP A 55 4.24 8.01 18.65
CA ASP A 55 5.32 7.21 19.24
C ASP A 55 6.47 6.95 18.25
N ALA A 56 6.16 6.61 16.99
CA ALA A 56 7.18 6.24 16.00
C ALA A 56 8.10 7.41 15.62
N ILE A 57 7.56 8.63 15.54
CA ILE A 57 8.35 9.81 15.15
C ILE A 57 9.41 10.15 16.21
N PRO A 58 9.11 10.25 17.52
CA PRO A 58 10.10 10.43 18.57
C PRO A 58 11.07 9.26 18.73
N ASP A 59 10.63 8.02 18.50
CA ASP A 59 11.50 6.83 18.50
C ASP A 59 12.58 6.90 17.41
N GLY A 60 12.45 7.82 16.45
CA GLY A 60 13.46 8.12 15.45
C GLY A 60 13.49 7.13 14.30
N VAL A 61 12.33 6.58 13.94
CA VAL A 61 12.20 5.73 12.75
C VAL A 61 12.56 6.52 11.48
N ASP A 62 13.35 5.93 10.60
CA ASP A 62 13.76 6.57 9.35
C ASP A 62 12.66 6.55 8.28
N ILE A 63 11.85 5.48 8.25
CA ILE A 63 10.77 5.23 7.29
C ILE A 63 9.61 4.57 8.03
N ILE A 64 8.40 5.08 7.85
CA ILE A 64 7.16 4.47 8.32
C ILE A 64 6.52 3.75 7.12
N SER A 65 6.22 2.46 7.28
CA SER A 65 5.51 1.66 6.29
C SER A 65 4.10 1.37 6.78
N THR A 66 3.11 1.98 6.12
CA THR A 66 1.71 1.95 6.55
C THR A 66 0.84 1.37 5.44
N SER A 67 0.40 0.12 5.62
CA SER A 67 -0.43 -0.63 4.66
C SER A 67 -1.89 -0.67 5.11
N LEU A 68 -2.48 0.51 5.33
CA LEU A 68 -3.87 0.72 5.75
C LEU A 68 -4.41 2.02 5.13
N GLY A 69 -5.73 2.15 5.08
CA GLY A 69 -6.40 3.31 4.50
C GLY A 69 -7.92 3.21 4.58
N SER A 70 -8.59 4.34 4.39
CA SER A 70 -10.05 4.39 4.29
C SER A 70 -10.52 3.95 2.90
N VAL A 71 -11.70 3.31 2.83
CA VAL A 71 -12.38 2.98 1.57
C VAL A 71 -13.00 4.19 0.89
N PHE A 72 -13.23 5.28 1.64
CA PHE A 72 -13.74 6.54 1.13
C PHE A 72 -12.68 7.64 1.23
N PRO A 73 -12.61 8.56 0.24
CA PRO A 73 -11.71 9.70 0.31
C PRO A 73 -12.15 10.62 1.46
N LEU A 74 -11.26 10.84 2.42
CA LEU A 74 -11.47 11.76 3.53
C LEU A 74 -10.64 13.02 3.30
N TYR A 75 -11.15 14.18 3.77
CA TYR A 75 -10.36 15.40 3.78
C TYR A 75 -9.16 15.26 4.72
N TYR A 76 -8.10 16.04 4.50
CA TYR A 76 -6.84 15.93 5.26
C TYR A 76 -6.99 16.10 6.79
N LEU A 77 -8.08 16.68 7.30
CA LEU A 77 -8.38 16.83 8.74
C LEU A 77 -9.14 15.66 9.36
N GLU A 78 -9.71 14.80 8.53
CA GLU A 78 -10.51 13.65 8.98
C GLU A 78 -9.75 12.34 8.75
N GLU A 79 -8.65 12.41 8.00
CA GLU A 79 -7.84 11.26 7.63
C GLU A 79 -6.64 11.10 8.58
N PRO A 80 -6.61 10.07 9.45
CA PRO A 80 -5.59 9.93 10.48
C PRO A 80 -4.17 9.73 9.92
N ILE A 81 -4.01 9.12 8.74
CA ILE A 81 -2.70 8.95 8.12
C ILE A 81 -2.18 10.31 7.62
N ALA A 82 -3.02 11.16 7.04
CA ALA A 82 -2.68 12.49 6.58
C ALA A 82 -2.25 13.38 7.75
N ILE A 83 -2.98 13.32 8.88
CA ILE A 83 -2.62 14.04 10.11
C ILE A 83 -1.31 13.51 10.69
N GLY A 84 -1.20 12.20 10.90
CA GLY A 84 -0.02 11.58 11.52
C GLY A 84 1.25 11.66 10.66
N SER A 85 1.12 11.68 9.34
CA SER A 85 2.26 11.83 8.42
C SER A 85 2.74 13.27 8.26
N PHE A 86 1.91 14.28 8.53
CA PHE A 86 2.30 15.67 8.31
C PHE A 86 3.52 16.09 9.17
N PRO A 87 3.61 15.75 10.47
CA PRO A 87 4.79 16.06 11.27
C PRO A 87 6.08 15.36 10.79
N THR A 88 6.00 14.22 10.08
CA THR A 88 7.19 13.50 9.57
C THR A 88 7.96 14.32 8.53
N MET A 89 7.34 15.38 8.01
CA MET A 89 7.91 16.27 6.99
C MET A 89 8.85 17.32 7.59
N LYS A 90 8.78 17.50 8.91
CA LYS A 90 9.56 18.48 9.70
C LYS A 90 10.80 17.86 10.34
N THR A 91 10.79 16.56 10.60
CA THR A 91 11.72 15.96 11.56
C THR A 91 13.06 15.53 10.94
N ARG A 92 14.14 16.08 11.52
CA ARG A 92 15.25 15.26 12.05
C ARG A 92 15.00 15.20 13.54
N THR A 93 15.02 14.01 14.12
CA THR A 93 14.61 13.69 15.51
C THR A 93 14.81 14.83 16.52
N VAL A 94 13.70 15.28 17.13
CA VAL A 94 13.71 16.12 18.34
C VAL A 94 12.52 15.77 19.23
N ASP A 95 12.79 15.55 20.52
CA ASP A 95 11.84 15.18 21.57
C ASP A 95 10.76 16.24 21.83
N ARG A 96 9.50 15.80 21.94
CA ARG A 96 8.44 16.52 22.67
C ARG A 96 7.53 15.54 23.42
N LYS A 97 7.27 15.86 24.69
CA LYS A 97 6.42 15.11 25.62
C LYS A 97 5.09 15.86 25.81
N PHE A 98 3.97 15.18 25.60
CA PHE A 98 2.66 15.60 26.13
C PHE A 98 1.92 14.41 26.74
N VAL A 99 1.22 14.70 27.84
CA VAL A 99 0.46 13.74 28.65
C VAL A 99 -1.01 13.86 28.27
N ALA A 100 -1.67 12.76 27.96
CA ALA A 100 -3.12 12.69 27.82
C ALA A 100 -3.75 11.92 29.00
N LYS A 101 -4.82 12.47 29.58
CA LYS A 101 -5.76 11.75 30.44
C LYS A 101 -7.03 11.49 29.63
N ALA A 102 -7.55 10.27 29.70
CA ALA A 102 -8.88 9.94 29.22
C ALA A 102 -9.76 9.52 30.41
N VAL A 103 -10.99 10.03 30.46
CA VAL A 103 -12.08 9.49 31.27
C VAL A 103 -13.12 8.98 30.29
N LEU A 104 -13.35 7.68 30.29
CA LEU A 104 -14.41 7.05 29.51
C LEU A 104 -15.66 6.92 30.40
N GLY A 105 -16.80 7.28 29.84
CA GLY A 105 -18.09 7.32 30.54
C GLY A 105 -19.23 6.89 29.63
N ASN A 106 -19.13 5.71 29.03
CA ASN A 106 -20.25 4.94 28.52
C ASN A 106 -19.78 3.53 28.14
N GLY A 107 -20.03 2.56 29.02
CA GLY A 107 -19.73 1.16 28.80
C GLY A 107 -20.68 0.51 27.81
N GLU A 108 -20.49 0.76 26.52
CA GLU A 108 -21.20 0.06 25.44
C GLU A 108 -20.27 -0.85 24.65
N ILE A 109 -20.79 -2.05 24.38
CA ILE A 109 -20.18 -3.11 23.58
C ILE A 109 -21.04 -3.25 22.33
N TYR A 110 -20.42 -3.19 21.14
CA TYR A 110 -21.08 -3.49 19.87
C TYR A 110 -20.65 -4.88 19.41
N ASN A 111 -21.58 -5.83 19.44
CA ASN A 111 -21.43 -7.15 18.83
C ASN A 111 -22.18 -7.11 17.50
N ASP A 112 -21.45 -7.19 16.38
CA ASP A 112 -22.07 -7.50 15.09
C ASP A 112 -21.34 -8.70 14.49
N VAL A 113 -22.03 -9.85 14.58
CA VAL A 113 -21.63 -11.13 14.00
C VAL A 113 -22.45 -11.28 12.74
N MET A 114 -21.79 -11.32 11.58
CA MET A 114 -22.47 -11.65 10.33
C MET A 114 -22.90 -13.13 10.36
N GLN A 115 -24.20 -13.36 10.50
CA GLN A 115 -24.84 -14.66 10.27
C GLN A 115 -25.19 -14.79 8.79
N GLY A 116 -24.59 -15.75 8.11
CA GLY A 116 -25.09 -16.28 6.85
C GLY A 116 -26.15 -17.36 7.13
N ASN A 117 -27.38 -17.14 6.69
CA ASN A 117 -28.44 -18.16 6.65
C ASN A 117 -28.49 -18.81 5.27
N SER A 118 -28.42 -20.14 5.22
CA SER A 118 -28.83 -20.95 4.07
C SER A 118 -29.67 -22.12 4.56
N VAL A 119 -30.85 -22.29 3.96
CA VAL A 119 -31.84 -23.33 4.24
C VAL A 119 -31.81 -24.33 3.09
N ASN A 120 -30.74 -25.12 2.96
CA ASN A 120 -30.75 -26.33 2.13
C ASN A 120 -29.76 -27.35 2.68
N ASN A 121 -30.25 -28.54 3.03
CA ASN A 121 -29.43 -29.69 3.43
C ASN A 121 -29.06 -30.48 2.17
N PHE A 122 -28.09 -29.97 1.39
CA PHE A 122 -27.52 -30.72 0.27
C PHE A 122 -26.48 -31.72 0.80
N ASP A 123 -26.55 -32.97 0.33
CA ASP A 123 -25.44 -33.91 0.49
C ASP A 123 -24.30 -33.49 -0.44
N LEU A 124 -23.31 -32.77 0.10
CA LEU A 124 -22.11 -32.34 -0.61
C LEU A 124 -20.96 -33.32 -0.44
N HIS A 125 -21.14 -34.43 0.28
CA HIS A 125 -20.07 -35.38 0.59
C HIS A 125 -19.35 -35.84 -0.69
N GLY A 126 -18.07 -35.47 -0.81
CA GLY A 126 -17.23 -35.85 -1.96
C GLY A 126 -17.55 -35.13 -3.27
N LYS A 127 -18.36 -34.05 -3.26
CA LYS A 127 -18.74 -33.30 -4.46
C LYS A 127 -17.97 -32.00 -4.61
N ILE A 128 -17.73 -31.60 -5.86
CA ILE A 128 -17.22 -30.27 -6.21
C ILE A 128 -18.41 -29.37 -6.54
N VAL A 129 -18.44 -28.17 -5.95
CA VAL A 129 -19.53 -27.20 -6.14
C VAL A 129 -19.09 -26.12 -7.13
N PHE A 130 -19.96 -25.77 -8.07
CA PHE A 130 -19.76 -24.59 -8.93
C PHE A 130 -20.49 -23.38 -8.34
N CYS A 131 -19.80 -22.24 -8.22
CA CYS A 131 -20.31 -20.98 -7.72
C CYS A 131 -20.15 -19.89 -8.77
N GLU A 132 -21.22 -19.13 -9.05
CA GLU A 132 -21.19 -17.98 -9.97
C GLU A 132 -20.62 -16.70 -9.34
N ALA A 133 -20.07 -16.82 -8.13
CA ALA A 133 -19.42 -15.75 -7.38
C ALA A 133 -18.31 -16.33 -6.47
N ILE A 134 -17.40 -15.46 -6.01
CA ILE A 134 -16.38 -15.82 -5.02
C ILE A 134 -17.03 -16.04 -3.65
N GLU A 135 -16.73 -17.17 -3.04
CA GLU A 135 -17.16 -17.56 -1.69
C GLU A 135 -15.95 -17.94 -0.83
N THR A 136 -16.08 -17.98 0.49
CA THR A 136 -14.94 -18.42 1.35
C THR A 136 -14.66 -19.92 1.27
N GLY A 137 -15.62 -20.70 0.77
CA GLY A 137 -15.56 -22.16 0.75
C GLY A 137 -15.90 -22.83 2.09
N PHE A 138 -16.13 -22.06 3.16
CA PHE A 138 -16.43 -22.59 4.50
C PHE A 138 -17.67 -23.48 4.52
N GLY A 139 -18.78 -23.02 3.92
CA GLY A 139 -20.02 -23.79 3.87
C GLY A 139 -19.87 -25.12 3.14
N ILE A 140 -19.01 -25.17 2.11
CA ILE A 140 -18.71 -26.39 1.35
C ILE A 140 -17.88 -27.34 2.22
N MET A 141 -16.86 -26.81 2.91
CA MET A 141 -16.01 -27.59 3.82
C MET A 141 -16.81 -28.20 5.00
N VAL A 142 -17.70 -27.44 5.64
CA VAL A 142 -18.52 -27.94 6.77
C VAL A 142 -19.53 -29.00 6.31
N ALA A 143 -19.92 -28.97 5.05
CA ALA A 143 -20.81 -29.97 4.43
C ALA A 143 -20.06 -31.17 3.82
N ASP A 144 -18.76 -31.32 4.10
CA ASP A 144 -17.90 -32.40 3.60
C ASP A 144 -17.73 -32.43 2.06
N GLY A 145 -17.80 -31.25 1.44
CA GLY A 145 -17.55 -31.05 0.02
C GLY A 145 -16.07 -31.25 -0.36
N ALA A 146 -15.84 -31.81 -1.55
CA ALA A 146 -14.50 -32.11 -2.05
C ALA A 146 -13.75 -30.89 -2.64
N GLY A 147 -14.47 -29.85 -3.08
CA GLY A 147 -13.84 -28.69 -3.70
C GLY A 147 -14.84 -27.66 -4.25
N ALA A 148 -14.31 -26.57 -4.79
CA ALA A 148 -15.10 -25.51 -5.42
C ALA A 148 -14.52 -25.05 -6.76
N ILE A 149 -15.39 -24.73 -7.72
CA ILE A 149 -15.04 -23.98 -8.93
C ILE A 149 -15.84 -22.69 -8.87
N MET A 150 -15.17 -21.55 -8.83
CA MET A 150 -15.80 -20.24 -8.69
C MET A 150 -15.56 -19.42 -9.94
N ALA A 151 -16.55 -18.67 -10.41
CA ALA A 151 -16.42 -17.76 -11.53
C ALA A 151 -16.51 -16.30 -11.06
N ASP A 152 -15.57 -15.47 -11.51
CA ASP A 152 -15.56 -14.03 -11.21
C ASP A 152 -15.03 -13.21 -12.39
N SER A 153 -15.43 -11.93 -12.47
CA SER A 153 -14.94 -11.01 -13.51
C SER A 153 -13.95 -9.97 -13.00
N PHE A 154 -13.82 -9.83 -11.68
CA PHE A 154 -13.01 -8.76 -11.10
C PHE A 154 -11.58 -9.22 -10.83
N TYR A 155 -11.42 -10.37 -10.17
CA TYR A 155 -10.12 -10.94 -9.81
C TYR A 155 -9.67 -11.98 -10.83
N THR A 156 -9.14 -11.49 -11.97
CA THR A 156 -8.63 -12.36 -13.05
C THR A 156 -7.09 -12.45 -13.08
N ASP A 157 -6.42 -11.61 -12.30
CA ASP A 157 -4.98 -11.37 -12.32
C ASP A 157 -4.34 -11.42 -10.91
N SER A 158 -4.98 -12.13 -9.98
CA SER A 158 -4.46 -12.42 -8.64
C SER A 158 -5.02 -13.72 -8.06
N ALA A 159 -4.20 -14.48 -7.34
CA ALA A 159 -4.64 -15.72 -6.71
C ALA A 159 -5.11 -15.53 -5.26
N PHE A 160 -6.06 -16.35 -4.82
CA PHE A 160 -6.47 -16.51 -3.43
C PHE A 160 -6.18 -17.92 -2.92
N SER A 161 -5.90 -18.02 -1.63
CA SER A 161 -5.79 -19.30 -0.93
C SER A 161 -7.12 -19.66 -0.29
N TYR A 162 -7.55 -20.92 -0.43
CA TYR A 162 -8.82 -21.44 0.07
C TYR A 162 -8.60 -22.61 1.05
N PRO A 163 -9.56 -22.88 1.97
CA PRO A 163 -9.43 -23.97 2.92
C PRO A 163 -9.59 -25.37 2.28
N LEU A 164 -10.12 -25.46 1.06
CA LEU A 164 -10.33 -26.68 0.28
C LEU A 164 -9.87 -26.48 -1.18
N PRO A 165 -9.61 -27.54 -1.95
CA PRO A 165 -9.24 -27.42 -3.37
C PRO A 165 -10.24 -26.54 -4.12
N THR A 166 -9.73 -25.43 -4.68
CA THR A 166 -10.57 -24.42 -5.32
C THR A 166 -9.91 -23.90 -6.59
N ALA A 167 -10.69 -23.73 -7.66
CA ALA A 167 -10.27 -23.05 -8.87
C ALA A 167 -11.12 -21.80 -9.09
N LEU A 168 -10.48 -20.65 -9.23
CA LEU A 168 -11.13 -19.41 -9.66
C LEU A 168 -10.94 -19.28 -11.17
N ILE A 169 -12.05 -19.13 -11.90
CA ILE A 169 -12.07 -19.06 -13.37
C ILE A 169 -12.80 -17.80 -13.85
N THR A 170 -12.63 -17.50 -15.13
CA THR A 170 -13.35 -16.41 -15.80
C THR A 170 -14.85 -16.70 -15.89
N ILE A 171 -15.67 -15.66 -16.06
CA ILE A 171 -17.11 -15.83 -16.29
C ILE A 171 -17.37 -16.60 -17.59
N GLU A 172 -16.54 -16.38 -18.63
CA GLU A 172 -16.63 -17.08 -19.91
C GLU A 172 -16.42 -18.59 -19.74
N ASP A 173 -15.42 -19.00 -18.95
CA ASP A 173 -15.20 -20.41 -18.64
C ASP A 173 -16.26 -20.95 -17.68
N GLY A 174 -16.77 -20.12 -16.76
CA GLY A 174 -17.90 -20.45 -15.90
C GLY A 174 -19.15 -20.83 -16.69
N GLN A 175 -19.44 -20.12 -17.79
CA GLN A 175 -20.54 -20.47 -18.70
C GLN A 175 -20.32 -21.85 -19.34
N ARG A 176 -19.10 -22.16 -19.78
CA ARG A 176 -18.76 -23.49 -20.33
C ARG A 176 -18.91 -24.60 -19.29
N VAL A 177 -18.54 -24.33 -18.03
CA VAL A 177 -18.75 -25.25 -16.91
C VAL A 177 -20.25 -25.51 -16.70
N LEU A 178 -21.09 -24.47 -16.71
CA LEU A 178 -22.54 -24.60 -16.59
C LEU A 178 -23.16 -25.39 -17.76
N GLU A 179 -22.70 -25.14 -18.99
CA GLU A 179 -23.11 -25.89 -20.17
C GLU A 179 -22.72 -27.37 -20.05
N TYR A 180 -21.51 -27.67 -19.59
CA TYR A 180 -21.05 -29.03 -19.32
C TYR A 180 -21.91 -29.72 -18.25
N ILE A 181 -22.16 -29.07 -17.12
CA ILE A 181 -23.01 -29.59 -16.03
C ILE A 181 -24.41 -29.93 -16.55
N ARG A 182 -24.98 -29.13 -17.45
CA ARG A 182 -26.31 -29.38 -18.07
C ARG A 182 -26.30 -30.46 -19.14
N SER A 183 -25.13 -30.78 -19.72
CA SER A 183 -25.00 -31.72 -20.83
C SER A 183 -25.00 -33.19 -20.42
N THR A 184 -24.80 -33.49 -19.13
CA THR A 184 -24.69 -34.84 -18.59
C THR A 184 -25.38 -34.96 -17.23
N GLU A 185 -25.94 -36.13 -16.93
CA GLU A 185 -26.51 -36.43 -15.61
C GLU A 185 -25.44 -36.67 -14.53
N ASN A 186 -24.20 -37.00 -14.93
CA ASN A 186 -23.09 -37.31 -14.02
C ASN A 186 -21.85 -36.46 -14.37
N PRO A 187 -21.87 -35.15 -14.09
CA PRO A 187 -20.71 -34.29 -14.32
C PRO A 187 -19.57 -34.66 -13.35
N VAL A 188 -18.35 -34.72 -13.88
CA VAL A 188 -17.13 -35.01 -13.09
C VAL A 188 -16.08 -33.96 -13.42
N ALA A 189 -15.37 -33.49 -12.40
CA ALA A 189 -14.27 -32.54 -12.54
C ALA A 189 -13.09 -32.96 -11.65
N THR A 190 -11.91 -32.45 -11.96
CA THR A 190 -10.70 -32.61 -11.15
C THR A 190 -10.02 -31.26 -11.05
N ILE A 191 -9.73 -30.83 -9.82
CA ILE A 191 -8.95 -29.61 -9.55
C ILE A 191 -7.50 -30.06 -9.38
N LEU A 192 -6.61 -29.51 -10.20
CA LEU A 192 -5.18 -29.82 -10.17
C LEU A 192 -4.45 -28.95 -9.14
N ASP A 193 -3.27 -29.40 -8.74
CA ASP A 193 -2.38 -28.59 -7.91
C ASP A 193 -1.96 -27.32 -8.67
N ALA A 194 -1.72 -26.24 -7.93
CA ALA A 194 -1.24 -24.99 -8.51
C ALA A 194 0.22 -25.14 -8.98
N GLU A 195 0.53 -24.51 -10.11
CA GLU A 195 1.88 -24.40 -10.67
C GLU A 195 2.27 -22.93 -10.83
N THR A 196 3.57 -22.65 -10.90
CA THR A 196 4.08 -21.29 -11.12
C THR A 196 4.53 -21.12 -12.55
N GLU A 197 4.03 -20.08 -13.23
CA GLU A 197 4.44 -19.72 -14.59
C GLU A 197 5.07 -18.32 -14.64
N GLU A 198 5.93 -18.09 -15.63
CA GLU A 198 6.50 -16.76 -15.88
C GLU A 198 5.52 -15.90 -16.68
N ASP A 199 5.04 -14.83 -16.04
CA ASP A 199 4.19 -13.85 -16.72
C ASP A 199 5.03 -12.92 -17.60
N VAL A 200 5.10 -13.25 -18.89
CA VAL A 200 5.80 -12.45 -19.91
C VAL A 200 5.15 -11.08 -20.17
N MET A 201 3.91 -10.87 -19.71
CA MET A 201 3.19 -9.61 -19.84
C MET A 201 3.45 -8.67 -18.66
N ALA A 202 4.04 -9.15 -17.57
CA ALA A 202 4.38 -8.35 -16.40
C ALA A 202 5.48 -7.29 -16.70
N PRO A 203 5.53 -6.20 -15.91
CA PRO A 203 4.54 -5.78 -14.93
C PRO A 203 3.42 -4.94 -15.56
N TYR A 204 2.23 -5.06 -14.99
CA TYR A 204 1.06 -4.21 -15.19
C TYR A 204 0.39 -3.94 -13.84
N VAL A 205 -0.54 -2.99 -13.82
CA VAL A 205 -1.33 -2.67 -12.62
C VAL A 205 -2.49 -3.65 -12.52
N VAL A 206 -2.54 -4.36 -11.40
CA VAL A 206 -3.57 -5.36 -11.09
C VAL A 206 -4.97 -4.74 -10.98
N SER A 207 -5.99 -5.52 -11.36
CA SER A 207 -7.41 -5.17 -11.38
C SER A 207 -7.90 -4.46 -10.11
N PHE A 208 -7.56 -4.96 -8.94
CA PHE A 208 -8.01 -4.43 -7.65
C PHE A 208 -7.29 -3.15 -7.20
N SER A 209 -6.15 -2.79 -7.81
CA SER A 209 -5.39 -1.61 -7.37
C SER A 209 -6.23 -0.35 -7.58
N THR A 210 -6.40 0.46 -6.54
CA THR A 210 -7.15 1.73 -6.64
C THR A 210 -6.48 2.68 -7.63
N LYS A 211 -7.30 3.29 -8.51
CA LYS A 211 -6.87 4.28 -9.50
C LYS A 211 -7.21 5.70 -9.04
N GLY A 212 -6.49 6.68 -9.58
CA GLY A 212 -6.84 8.08 -9.47
C GLY A 212 -8.09 8.47 -10.28
N PRO A 213 -8.41 9.78 -10.36
CA PRO A 213 -7.63 10.90 -9.84
C PRO A 213 -7.72 11.05 -8.31
N ASN A 214 -6.90 11.93 -7.74
CA ASN A 214 -7.01 12.32 -6.33
C ASN A 214 -8.32 13.11 -6.10
N ALA A 215 -9.28 12.48 -5.41
CA ALA A 215 -10.60 13.06 -5.17
C ALA A 215 -10.61 14.33 -4.29
N ILE A 216 -9.56 14.55 -3.48
CA ILE A 216 -9.46 15.72 -2.58
C ILE A 216 -8.75 16.88 -3.26
N THR A 217 -7.68 16.60 -4.00
CA THR A 217 -6.92 17.61 -4.74
C THR A 217 -6.61 17.09 -6.16
N LEU A 218 -7.54 17.35 -7.09
CA LEU A 218 -7.48 16.83 -8.47
C LEU A 218 -6.21 17.26 -9.24
N ASP A 219 -5.63 18.40 -8.86
CA ASP A 219 -4.37 18.91 -9.43
C ASP A 219 -3.11 18.18 -8.93
N VAL A 220 -3.25 17.18 -8.06
CA VAL A 220 -2.16 16.33 -7.57
C VAL A 220 -2.38 14.90 -8.05
N LEU A 221 -1.51 14.43 -8.93
CA LEU A 221 -1.56 13.07 -9.47
C LEU A 221 -1.49 12.01 -8.35
N LYS A 222 -2.37 11.02 -8.40
CA LYS A 222 -2.32 9.79 -7.61
C LYS A 222 -2.72 8.58 -8.46
N PRO A 223 -2.14 7.39 -8.21
CA PRO A 223 -1.06 7.11 -7.25
C PRO A 223 0.28 7.75 -7.68
N ASP A 224 1.28 7.76 -6.79
CA ASP A 224 2.61 8.31 -7.11
C ASP A 224 3.50 7.30 -7.84
N LEU A 225 3.36 5.98 -7.60
CA LEU A 225 4.25 4.95 -8.16
C LEU A 225 3.65 3.55 -8.02
N THR A 226 4.19 2.59 -8.76
CA THR A 226 3.82 1.16 -8.71
C THR A 226 4.98 0.31 -8.19
N ALA A 227 4.66 -0.71 -7.41
CA ALA A 227 5.61 -1.71 -6.92
C ALA A 227 4.96 -3.11 -6.89
N PRO A 228 5.75 -4.20 -6.96
CA PRO A 228 5.23 -5.56 -6.87
C PRO A 228 4.38 -5.78 -5.61
N GLY A 229 3.16 -6.26 -5.80
CA GLY A 229 2.21 -6.56 -4.72
C GLY A 229 1.22 -7.67 -5.04
N VAL A 230 1.45 -8.44 -6.10
CA VAL A 230 0.63 -9.61 -6.46
C VAL A 230 1.45 -10.85 -6.15
N ASP A 231 0.81 -11.82 -5.52
CA ASP A 231 1.32 -13.14 -5.15
C ASP A 231 2.68 -13.08 -4.44
N ILE A 232 2.76 -12.22 -3.43
CA ILE A 232 3.99 -11.99 -2.68
C ILE A 232 4.12 -13.01 -1.55
N LEU A 233 5.13 -13.87 -1.66
CA LEU A 233 5.55 -14.76 -0.58
C LEU A 233 6.25 -13.98 0.54
N ALA A 234 5.71 -14.05 1.75
CA ALA A 234 6.30 -13.42 2.94
C ALA A 234 6.11 -14.30 4.18
N ALA A 235 6.82 -13.97 5.26
CA ALA A 235 6.68 -14.67 6.54
C ALA A 235 5.24 -14.54 7.07
N TRP A 236 4.74 -15.63 7.65
CA TRP A 236 3.39 -15.73 8.16
C TRP A 236 3.41 -16.30 9.59
N SER A 237 2.41 -15.93 10.38
CA SER A 237 2.28 -16.48 11.72
C SER A 237 1.76 -17.92 11.63
N SER A 238 2.46 -18.88 12.24
CA SER A 238 2.05 -20.29 12.22
C SER A 238 0.71 -20.56 12.92
N VAL A 239 0.20 -19.61 13.71
CA VAL A 239 -1.12 -19.68 14.36
C VAL A 239 -2.20 -18.89 13.63
N ALA A 240 -1.86 -18.20 12.53
CA ALA A 240 -2.81 -17.47 11.71
C ALA A 240 -3.27 -18.33 10.51
N PRO A 241 -4.57 -18.36 10.19
CA PRO A 241 -5.09 -19.06 9.02
C PRO A 241 -4.38 -18.59 7.73
N PRO A 242 -3.97 -19.51 6.84
CA PRO A 242 -3.28 -19.16 5.60
C PRO A 242 -4.21 -18.79 4.44
N SER A 243 -5.50 -19.11 4.53
CA SER A 243 -6.49 -18.87 3.48
C SER A 243 -7.40 -17.68 3.79
N ILE A 244 -8.29 -17.36 2.86
CA ILE A 244 -9.31 -16.32 3.03
C ILE A 244 -10.34 -16.65 4.13
N ASP A 245 -10.38 -17.90 4.60
CA ASP A 245 -11.28 -18.33 5.64
C ASP A 245 -10.59 -18.37 7.01
N PHE A 246 -11.21 -17.73 8.00
CA PHE A 246 -10.64 -17.62 9.34
C PHE A 246 -10.75 -18.90 10.17
N HIS A 247 -11.51 -19.90 9.70
CA HIS A 247 -11.56 -21.23 10.33
C HIS A 247 -10.59 -22.23 9.68
N ASP A 248 -9.79 -21.82 8.71
CA ASP A 248 -8.74 -22.70 8.18
C ASP A 248 -7.73 -23.02 9.26
N THR A 249 -7.62 -24.31 9.56
CA THR A 249 -6.77 -24.85 10.63
C THR A 249 -5.36 -25.19 10.15
N LYS A 250 -5.08 -25.05 8.86
CA LYS A 250 -3.73 -25.26 8.32
C LYS A 250 -2.75 -24.24 8.91
N SER A 251 -1.49 -24.65 8.98
CA SER A 251 -0.40 -23.84 9.52
C SER A 251 0.74 -23.78 8.52
N VAL A 252 1.27 -22.58 8.29
CA VAL A 252 2.40 -22.30 7.39
C VAL A 252 3.31 -21.25 7.98
N ASP A 253 4.61 -21.33 7.68
CA ASP A 253 5.60 -20.32 8.08
C ASP A 253 5.69 -19.16 7.07
N TYR A 254 5.19 -19.38 5.85
CA TYR A 254 5.15 -18.41 4.77
C TYR A 254 3.80 -18.47 4.07
N ASN A 255 3.28 -17.33 3.66
CA ASN A 255 2.02 -17.23 2.92
C ASN A 255 2.22 -16.39 1.66
N ILE A 256 1.38 -16.63 0.66
CA ILE A 256 1.31 -15.88 -0.60
C ILE A 256 0.03 -15.05 -0.56
N ILE A 257 0.18 -13.73 -0.57
CA ILE A 257 -0.95 -12.80 -0.58
C ILE A 257 -0.72 -11.67 -1.57
N SER A 258 -1.85 -11.10 -2.02
CA SER A 258 -1.92 -10.01 -2.98
C SER A 258 -2.51 -8.77 -2.33
N GLY A 259 -2.03 -7.59 -2.72
CA GLY A 259 -2.56 -6.31 -2.26
C GLY A 259 -1.60 -5.15 -2.48
N THR A 260 -2.15 -3.94 -2.55
CA THR A 260 -1.34 -2.71 -2.42
C THR A 260 -0.63 -2.67 -1.07
N SER A 261 -1.17 -3.36 -0.05
CA SER A 261 -0.53 -3.63 1.24
C SER A 261 0.80 -4.38 1.13
N MET A 262 1.03 -5.15 0.04
CA MET A 262 2.29 -5.83 -0.25
C MET A 262 3.21 -4.95 -1.11
N SER A 263 2.65 -4.10 -1.99
CA SER A 263 3.40 -3.08 -2.74
C SER A 263 3.99 -2.00 -1.83
N CYS A 264 3.26 -1.56 -0.80
CA CYS A 264 3.67 -0.52 0.15
C CYS A 264 5.02 -0.81 0.82
N PRO A 265 5.24 -1.96 1.50
CA PRO A 265 6.54 -2.26 2.11
C PRO A 265 7.68 -2.38 1.09
N ARG A 266 7.38 -2.71 -0.18
CA ARG A 266 8.38 -2.66 -1.26
C ARG A 266 8.79 -1.22 -1.61
N ALA A 267 7.84 -0.28 -1.61
CA ALA A 267 8.13 1.14 -1.76
C ALA A 267 8.89 1.70 -0.55
N SER A 268 8.51 1.31 0.67
CA SER A 268 9.21 1.68 1.90
C SER A 268 10.67 1.21 1.89
N VAL A 269 10.92 -0.01 1.40
CA VAL A 269 12.28 -0.54 1.18
C VAL A 269 13.07 0.31 0.20
N ALA A 270 12.48 0.73 -0.92
CA ALA A 270 13.16 1.59 -1.89
C ALA A 270 13.51 2.95 -1.27
N ALA A 271 12.58 3.54 -0.51
CA ALA A 271 12.80 4.78 0.22
C ALA A 271 13.90 4.64 1.29
N ALA A 272 13.88 3.56 2.07
CA ALA A 272 14.90 3.25 3.07
C ALA A 272 16.28 3.07 2.45
N PHE A 273 16.36 2.42 1.29
CA PHE A 273 17.61 2.26 0.55
C PHE A 273 18.18 3.61 0.08
N VAL A 274 17.33 4.51 -0.42
CA VAL A 274 17.74 5.88 -0.78
C VAL A 274 18.13 6.68 0.46
N LYS A 275 17.37 6.60 1.57
CA LYS A 275 17.69 7.26 2.84
C LYS A 275 19.05 6.82 3.39
N ALA A 276 19.35 5.52 3.33
CA ALA A 276 20.64 4.99 3.76
C ALA A 276 21.80 5.52 2.92
N ALA A 277 21.60 5.72 1.61
CA ALA A 277 22.59 6.32 0.73
C ALA A 277 22.69 7.85 0.86
N HIS A 278 21.60 8.52 1.27
CA HIS A 278 21.52 9.95 1.46
C HIS A 278 20.88 10.31 2.82
N PRO A 279 21.59 10.13 3.95
CA PRO A 279 21.03 10.30 5.29
C PRO A 279 20.45 11.70 5.55
N GLU A 280 20.99 12.71 4.86
CA GLU A 280 20.61 14.11 5.02
C GLU A 280 19.32 14.48 4.26
N TRP A 281 18.86 13.63 3.34
CA TRP A 281 17.69 13.93 2.52
C TRP A 281 16.39 13.89 3.33
N LEU A 282 15.51 14.83 3.00
CA LEU A 282 14.15 14.91 3.50
C LEU A 282 13.24 13.95 2.73
N ALA A 283 12.07 13.67 3.30
CA ALA A 283 11.06 12.77 2.73
C ALA A 283 10.68 13.17 1.29
N ALA A 284 10.55 14.46 1.00
CA ALA A 284 10.24 14.97 -0.34
C ALA A 284 11.33 14.67 -1.37
N SER A 285 12.60 14.87 -1.01
CA SER A 285 13.74 14.53 -1.87
C SER A 285 13.80 13.02 -2.16
N ILE A 286 13.52 12.17 -1.16
CA ILE A 286 13.48 10.71 -1.33
C ILE A 286 12.31 10.30 -2.22
N LYS A 287 11.10 10.84 -1.95
CA LYS A 287 9.91 10.64 -2.78
C LYS A 287 10.22 11.03 -4.23
N SER A 288 10.79 12.20 -4.43
CA SER A 288 11.17 12.68 -5.76
C SER A 288 12.13 11.71 -6.44
N ALA A 289 13.18 11.26 -5.75
CA ALA A 289 14.16 10.36 -6.33
C ALA A 289 13.56 9.01 -6.74
N VAL A 290 12.70 8.43 -5.90
CA VAL A 290 12.03 7.16 -6.19
C VAL A 290 11.03 7.32 -7.35
N SER A 291 10.26 8.41 -7.37
CA SER A 291 9.28 8.69 -8.42
C SER A 291 9.93 9.00 -9.77
N THR A 292 10.86 9.95 -9.84
CA THR A 292 11.43 10.41 -11.13
C THR A 292 12.37 9.41 -11.79
N THR A 293 12.80 8.37 -11.07
CA THR A 293 13.63 7.29 -11.60
C THR A 293 12.86 6.00 -11.88
N ALA A 294 11.55 5.99 -11.62
CA ALA A 294 10.68 4.87 -11.93
C ALA A 294 10.70 4.57 -13.44
N ARG A 295 10.47 3.30 -13.78
CA ARG A 295 10.31 2.86 -15.16
C ARG A 295 8.85 3.00 -15.55
N VAL A 296 8.58 3.86 -16.54
CA VAL A 296 7.25 4.02 -17.13
C VAL A 296 6.72 2.66 -17.60
N LEU A 297 5.46 2.36 -17.27
CA LEU A 297 4.77 1.16 -17.71
C LEU A 297 4.23 1.33 -19.14
N ASP A 298 3.90 0.22 -19.80
CA ASP A 298 3.31 0.28 -21.14
C ASP A 298 1.91 0.90 -21.07
N PRO A 299 1.67 2.08 -21.69
CA PRO A 299 0.38 2.74 -21.65
C PRO A 299 -0.71 1.93 -22.38
N ASN A 300 -0.35 1.07 -23.33
CA ASN A 300 -1.33 0.24 -24.04
C ASN A 300 -1.94 -0.85 -23.15
N LYS A 301 -1.37 -1.10 -21.97
CA LYS A 301 -1.87 -2.05 -20.98
C LYS A 301 -2.75 -1.40 -19.91
N HIS A 302 -2.95 -0.07 -19.97
CA HIS A 302 -3.62 0.68 -18.90
C HIS A 302 -4.46 1.81 -19.47
N ASN A 303 -5.79 1.68 -19.41
CA ASN A 303 -6.69 2.70 -19.93
C ASN A 303 -6.60 4.03 -19.15
N GLU A 304 -6.30 3.96 -17.85
CA GLU A 304 -6.23 5.10 -16.95
C GLU A 304 -4.84 5.77 -16.93
N LEU A 305 -3.85 5.22 -17.65
CA LEU A 305 -2.50 5.78 -17.78
C LEU A 305 -1.86 6.11 -16.41
N GLU A 306 -1.44 7.36 -16.21
CA GLU A 306 -0.80 7.82 -14.97
C GLU A 306 -1.73 7.71 -13.74
N PHE A 307 -3.06 7.66 -13.92
CA PHE A 307 -3.98 7.40 -12.80
C PHE A 307 -3.98 5.93 -12.37
N ALA A 308 -3.42 5.01 -13.16
CA ALA A 308 -3.16 3.63 -12.74
C ALA A 308 -1.77 3.49 -12.11
N TYR A 309 -0.72 3.98 -12.77
CA TYR A 309 0.66 3.66 -12.40
C TYR A 309 1.51 4.83 -11.88
N GLY A 310 0.98 6.05 -11.85
CA GLY A 310 1.73 7.24 -11.45
C GLY A 310 2.96 7.44 -12.33
N PHE A 311 4.15 7.46 -11.71
CA PHE A 311 5.42 7.56 -12.43
C PHE A 311 5.89 6.22 -13.03
N GLY A 312 5.21 5.12 -12.70
CA GLY A 312 5.53 3.77 -13.17
C GLY A 312 6.16 2.90 -12.09
N HIS A 313 6.82 1.83 -12.53
CA HIS A 313 7.37 0.78 -11.68
C HIS A 313 8.67 1.21 -11.00
N ILE A 314 8.76 1.03 -9.68
CA ILE A 314 9.96 1.37 -8.88
C ILE A 314 11.25 0.84 -9.50
N ASN A 315 12.30 1.68 -9.44
CA ASN A 315 13.68 1.29 -9.70
C ASN A 315 14.60 1.78 -8.58
N SER A 316 14.78 0.96 -7.54
CA SER A 316 15.53 1.32 -6.33
C SER A 316 17.00 1.65 -6.61
N LEU A 317 17.62 1.00 -7.60
CA LEU A 317 19.03 1.23 -7.93
C LEU A 317 19.26 2.60 -8.58
N LYS A 318 18.37 3.02 -9.49
CA LYS A 318 18.44 4.35 -10.10
C LYS A 318 18.09 5.47 -9.10
N ALA A 319 17.17 5.20 -8.18
CA ALA A 319 16.74 6.18 -7.17
C ALA A 319 17.88 6.67 -6.25
N VAL A 320 18.97 5.92 -6.11
CA VAL A 320 20.15 6.36 -5.36
C VAL A 320 20.90 7.50 -6.06
N LYS A 321 20.80 7.65 -7.38
CA LYS A 321 21.47 8.75 -8.11
C LYS A 321 20.52 9.36 -9.14
N PRO A 322 19.48 10.08 -8.69
CA PRO A 322 18.45 10.62 -9.57
C PRO A 322 18.92 11.84 -10.39
N GLY A 323 20.09 12.41 -10.05
CA GLY A 323 20.66 13.61 -10.67
C GLY A 323 19.99 14.90 -10.20
N LEU A 324 18.66 14.98 -10.31
CA LEU A 324 17.84 16.10 -9.82
C LEU A 324 16.77 15.59 -8.86
N VAL A 325 16.39 16.43 -7.89
CA VAL A 325 15.25 16.19 -7.00
C VAL A 325 14.37 17.43 -6.88
N PHE A 326 13.08 17.19 -6.70
CA PHE A 326 12.06 18.17 -6.36
C PHE A 326 11.95 18.19 -4.83
N ASP A 327 12.54 19.21 -4.21
CA ASP A 327 12.53 19.32 -2.76
C ASP A 327 11.32 20.12 -2.27
N LEU A 328 10.80 19.73 -1.10
CA LEU A 328 9.69 20.38 -0.44
C LEU A 328 9.94 20.38 1.07
N TYR A 329 9.60 21.50 1.71
CA TYR A 329 9.64 21.67 3.15
C TYR A 329 8.22 21.77 3.71
N GLU A 330 8.06 21.54 5.01
CA GLU A 330 6.78 21.68 5.72
C GLU A 330 6.04 22.99 5.36
N ALA A 331 6.76 24.11 5.27
CA ALA A 331 6.19 25.41 4.91
C ALA A 331 5.50 25.42 3.53
N ASN A 332 5.98 24.62 2.57
CA ASN A 332 5.34 24.47 1.27
C ASN A 332 4.00 23.73 1.39
N TYR A 333 3.91 22.73 2.27
CA TYR A 333 2.67 22.01 2.54
C TYR A 333 1.68 22.85 3.35
N VAL A 334 2.14 23.66 4.30
CA VAL A 334 1.29 24.66 4.97
C VAL A 334 0.72 25.65 3.95
N HIS A 335 1.56 26.17 3.03
CA HIS A 335 1.10 27.05 1.96
C HIS A 335 0.05 26.37 1.05
N PHE A 336 0.32 25.12 0.68
CA PHE A 336 -0.60 24.29 -0.09
C PHE A 336 -1.95 24.13 0.63
N LEU A 337 -1.96 23.75 1.91
CA LEU A 337 -3.19 23.61 2.69
C LEU A 337 -3.97 24.93 2.80
N CYS A 338 -3.27 26.06 2.95
CA CYS A 338 -3.90 27.38 2.90
C CYS A 338 -4.59 27.66 1.55
N LYS A 339 -3.98 27.26 0.44
CA LYS A 339 -4.58 27.33 -0.89
C LYS A 339 -5.81 26.43 -0.99
N GLN A 340 -5.79 25.25 -0.35
CA GLN A 340 -6.95 24.34 -0.26
C GLN A 340 -8.08 24.88 0.65
N GLY A 341 -7.94 26.07 1.25
CA GLY A 341 -9.00 26.70 2.06
C GLY A 341 -8.92 26.44 3.57
N TYR A 342 -7.83 25.83 4.04
CA TYR A 342 -7.62 25.58 5.47
C TYR A 342 -7.30 26.89 6.18
N ASN A 343 -7.78 27.05 7.42
CA ASN A 343 -7.55 28.25 8.21
C ASN A 343 -6.52 27.99 9.31
N SER A 344 -6.07 29.04 10.00
CA SER A 344 -5.04 28.90 11.04
C SER A 344 -5.47 28.01 12.22
N THR A 345 -6.77 27.87 12.51
CA THR A 345 -7.24 26.98 13.58
C THR A 345 -7.09 25.53 13.16
N THR A 346 -7.50 25.17 11.95
CA THR A 346 -7.40 23.80 11.45
C THR A 346 -5.96 23.40 11.14
N LEU A 347 -5.13 24.33 10.65
CA LEU A 347 -3.71 24.07 10.42
C LEU A 347 -2.94 23.72 11.69
N LYS A 348 -3.27 24.35 12.82
CA LYS A 348 -2.63 24.03 14.11
C LYS A 348 -2.92 22.60 14.57
N LEU A 349 -4.07 22.05 14.19
CA LEU A 349 -4.41 20.65 14.45
C LEU A 349 -3.55 19.69 13.62
N ILE A 350 -3.28 20.02 12.35
CA ILE A 350 -2.47 19.19 11.43
C ILE A 350 -0.97 19.31 11.73
N THR A 351 -0.50 20.53 11.94
CA THR A 351 0.94 20.84 12.10
C THR A 351 1.46 20.54 13.50
N GLY A 352 0.57 20.44 14.50
CA GLY A 352 0.93 20.27 15.90
C GLY A 352 1.74 21.43 16.47
N ASP A 353 1.79 22.59 15.80
CA ASP A 353 2.49 23.78 16.27
C ASP A 353 1.58 24.99 16.36
N ASN A 354 2.00 25.96 17.18
CA ASN A 354 1.24 27.21 17.39
C ASN A 354 1.59 28.31 16.38
N GLY A 355 2.59 28.07 15.53
CA GLY A 355 3.17 29.07 14.62
C GLY A 355 2.61 29.02 13.20
N SER A 356 2.00 27.90 12.81
CA SER A 356 1.44 27.68 11.48
C SER A 356 0.18 28.51 11.27
N GLY A 357 0.13 29.21 10.14
CA GLY A 357 -1.01 30.01 9.74
C GLY A 357 -0.89 30.50 8.30
N CYS A 358 -2.02 30.90 7.72
CA CYS A 358 -2.07 31.25 6.29
C CYS A 358 -1.61 32.66 5.94
N GLY A 359 -1.43 33.52 6.93
CA GLY A 359 -1.04 34.91 6.71
C GLY A 359 -1.97 35.59 5.70
N ARG A 360 -1.42 35.98 4.54
CA ARG A 360 -2.16 36.60 3.42
C ARG A 360 -2.48 35.64 2.27
N THR A 361 -2.22 34.36 2.43
CA THR A 361 -2.49 33.34 1.42
C THR A 361 -4.00 33.22 1.22
N LYS A 362 -4.47 33.43 -0.01
CA LYS A 362 -5.88 33.26 -0.38
C LYS A 362 -6.13 31.84 -0.90
N PRO A 363 -7.30 31.26 -0.61
CA PRO A 363 -7.71 29.99 -1.22
C PRO A 363 -7.68 30.05 -2.75
N GLY A 364 -7.40 28.92 -3.38
CA GLY A 364 -7.31 28.78 -4.83
C GLY A 364 -6.55 27.51 -5.22
N ARG A 365 -6.24 27.39 -6.51
CA ARG A 365 -5.49 26.24 -7.02
C ARG A 365 -4.05 26.28 -6.52
N ALA A 366 -3.55 25.14 -6.05
CA ALA A 366 -2.24 25.01 -5.40
C ALA A 366 -1.18 24.43 -6.37
N TRP A 367 -1.21 24.89 -7.62
CA TRP A 367 -0.34 24.48 -8.72
C TRP A 367 1.15 24.76 -8.49
N ASP A 368 1.46 25.61 -7.52
CA ASP A 368 2.82 25.98 -7.12
C ASP A 368 3.43 25.04 -6.09
N LEU A 369 2.73 23.96 -5.69
CA LEU A 369 3.35 22.87 -4.96
C LEU A 369 4.40 22.20 -5.87
N ASN A 370 5.65 22.18 -5.43
CA ASN A 370 6.79 21.62 -6.15
C ASN A 370 6.79 20.08 -6.18
N ASN A 371 5.68 19.49 -6.61
CA ASN A 371 5.51 18.04 -6.78
C ASN A 371 6.23 17.60 -8.07
N PRO A 372 6.82 16.38 -8.14
CA PRO A 372 7.53 15.91 -9.34
C PRO A 372 6.63 15.59 -10.54
N SER A 373 5.31 15.84 -10.44
CA SER A 373 4.33 15.63 -11.50
C SER A 373 3.44 16.84 -11.68
N PHE A 374 2.86 16.95 -12.87
CA PHE A 374 1.90 17.99 -13.22
C PHE A 374 0.56 17.34 -13.53
N SER A 375 -0.48 17.71 -12.79
CA SER A 375 -1.87 17.37 -13.09
C SER A 375 -2.68 18.66 -13.12
N LEU A 376 -3.58 18.75 -14.10
CA LEU A 376 -4.43 19.92 -14.29
C LEU A 376 -5.87 19.43 -14.46
N ALA A 377 -6.70 19.66 -13.46
CA ALA A 377 -8.13 19.39 -13.60
C ALA A 377 -8.78 20.51 -14.42
N VAL A 378 -9.54 20.14 -15.45
CA VAL A 378 -10.27 21.08 -16.30
C VAL A 378 -11.75 20.68 -16.27
N GLU A 379 -12.63 21.68 -16.21
CA GLU A 379 -14.06 21.43 -16.38
C GLU A 379 -14.34 21.18 -17.85
N ASP A 380 -15.19 20.18 -18.12
CA ASP A 380 -15.59 19.87 -19.48
C ASP A 380 -16.30 21.08 -20.13
N GLY A 381 -15.95 21.37 -21.37
CA GLY A 381 -16.45 22.53 -22.11
C GLY A 381 -15.84 23.89 -21.74
N GLN A 382 -14.95 24.00 -20.74
CA GLN A 382 -14.24 25.25 -20.44
C GLN A 382 -12.94 25.36 -21.27
N PRO A 383 -12.67 26.49 -21.95
CA PRO A 383 -11.42 26.68 -22.67
C PRO A 383 -10.24 26.67 -21.69
N VAL A 384 -9.26 25.81 -21.94
CA VAL A 384 -8.02 25.76 -21.18
C VAL A 384 -7.23 27.05 -21.44
N THR A 385 -7.32 28.00 -20.52
CA THR A 385 -6.48 29.18 -20.55
C THR A 385 -5.03 28.82 -20.20
N THR A 386 -4.08 29.55 -20.78
CA THR A 386 -2.64 29.31 -20.58
C THR A 386 -2.31 29.25 -19.10
N SER A 387 -2.05 28.05 -18.59
CA SER A 387 -1.71 27.81 -17.19
C SER A 387 -0.19 27.63 -17.08
N SER A 388 0.45 28.41 -16.22
CA SER A 388 1.90 28.34 -15.98
C SER A 388 2.17 27.62 -14.66
N LEU A 389 2.82 26.46 -14.75
CA LEU A 389 3.27 25.68 -13.59
C LEU A 389 4.74 26.03 -13.29
N LYS A 390 5.05 26.35 -12.04
CA LYS A 390 6.41 26.72 -11.62
C LYS A 390 7.01 25.60 -10.79
N THR A 391 8.18 25.12 -11.19
CA THR A 391 8.94 24.10 -10.45
C THR A 391 10.35 24.59 -10.13
N THR A 392 10.93 24.06 -9.05
CA THR A 392 12.33 24.27 -8.66
C THR A 392 12.98 22.91 -8.42
N PHE A 393 14.11 22.65 -9.07
CA PHE A 393 14.88 21.42 -8.88
C PHE A 393 16.25 21.73 -8.29
N ILE A 394 16.74 20.83 -7.43
CA ILE A 394 18.07 20.91 -6.86
C ILE A 394 18.99 19.99 -7.67
N THR A 395 20.11 20.52 -8.17
CA THR A 395 21.13 19.70 -8.83
C THR A 395 22.03 19.02 -7.82
N LEU A 396 22.04 17.69 -7.86
CA LEU A 396 22.92 16.88 -7.03
C LEU A 396 24.28 16.76 -7.73
N ARG A 397 25.21 17.65 -7.41
CA ARG A 397 26.60 17.51 -7.90
C ARG A 397 27.31 16.41 -7.10
N PRO A 398 28.05 15.49 -7.74
CA PRO A 398 28.98 14.64 -7.00
C PRO A 398 29.99 15.54 -6.30
N SER A 399 30.24 15.31 -5.02
CA SER A 399 31.40 15.87 -4.35
C SER A 399 32.65 15.34 -5.04
N LEU A 400 33.21 16.14 -5.96
CA LEU A 400 34.62 16.01 -6.31
C LEU A 400 35.39 16.28 -5.01
N GLY A 401 35.80 15.20 -4.34
CA GLY A 401 36.66 15.27 -3.18
C GLY A 401 37.96 15.95 -3.58
N VAL A 402 38.05 17.26 -3.37
CA VAL A 402 39.30 18.00 -3.45
C VAL A 402 40.13 17.56 -2.25
N ARG A 403 40.95 16.51 -2.43
CA ARG A 403 42.10 16.30 -1.56
C ARG A 403 43.09 17.42 -1.86
N CYS A 404 43.06 18.48 -1.06
CA CYS A 404 44.16 19.43 -1.00
C CYS A 404 45.40 18.69 -0.48
N LEU A 405 46.22 18.16 -1.38
CA LEU A 405 47.55 17.66 -1.05
C LEU A 405 48.41 18.86 -0.64
N LYS A 406 48.74 18.92 0.65
CA LYS A 406 49.69 19.89 1.20
C LYS A 406 51.07 19.54 0.62
N LYS A 407 51.56 20.37 -0.31
CA LYS A 407 52.92 20.27 -0.86
C LYS A 407 53.90 20.57 0.29
N LYS A 408 54.59 19.54 0.80
CA LYS A 408 55.80 19.75 1.62
C LYS A 408 56.86 20.31 0.68
N HIS A 409 57.26 21.57 0.88
CA HIS A 409 58.45 22.09 0.21
C HIS A 409 59.71 21.48 0.86
N PRO A 410 60.77 21.25 0.06
CA PRO A 410 61.99 20.55 0.48
C PRO A 410 62.78 21.29 1.55
#